data_AF-A0A3M0YJZ6-F1
#
_entry.id   AF-A0A3M0YJZ6-F1
#
_cell.length_a   1.000
_cell.length_b   1.000
_cell.length_c   1.000
_cell.angle_alpha   90.00
_cell.angle_beta   90.00
_cell.angle_gamma   90.00
#
_symmetry.space_group_name_H-M   'P 1'
#
loop_
_entity.id
_entity.type
_entity.pdbx_description
1 polymer ?
#
loop_
_entity_poly.entity_id
_entity_poly.type
_entity_poly.pdbx_seq_one_letter_code
_entity_poly.pdbx_strand_id
1 'polypeptide(L)' 'MMDEGEMVKAHDPERHTYLLRCWREQVGGKWCWRFFLQEVGGQGGRWGFGDLEALFAFLRTHLSAWPERRG' A
#
# COMPACT_ATOMS: atom_id res chain seq x y z
N MET A 1 -28.85 -15.06 -27.46
CA MET A 1 -27.37 -15.06 -27.51
C MET A 1 -26.96 -13.73 -26.90
N MET A 2 -26.71 -13.71 -25.59
CA MET A 2 -26.31 -12.50 -24.86
C MET A 2 -24.81 -12.58 -24.65
N ASP A 3 -24.14 -11.50 -25.04
CA ASP A 3 -22.71 -11.25 -24.97
C ASP A 3 -22.19 -11.53 -23.56
N GLU A 4 -21.17 -12.38 -23.45
CA GLU A 4 -20.37 -12.59 -22.24
C GLU A 4 -19.48 -11.35 -22.02
N GLY A 5 -20.12 -10.23 -21.72
CA GLY A 5 -19.47 -9.03 -21.24
C GLY A 5 -18.83 -9.34 -19.90
N GLU A 6 -17.53 -9.61 -19.96
CA GLU A 6 -16.55 -9.66 -18.89
C GLU A 6 -17.09 -9.01 -17.61
N MET A 7 -17.54 -9.87 -16.69
CA MET A 7 -17.87 -9.51 -15.33
C MET A 7 -16.66 -8.80 -14.74
N VAL A 8 -16.67 -7.47 -14.78
CA VAL A 8 -15.71 -6.61 -14.08
C VAL A 8 -15.70 -7.11 -12.66
N LYS A 9 -14.65 -7.86 -12.28
CA LYS A 9 -14.57 -8.50 -10.98
C LYS A 9 -14.83 -7.43 -9.94
N ALA A 10 -15.92 -7.58 -9.20
CA ALA A 10 -16.28 -6.71 -8.11
C ALA A 10 -15.03 -6.42 -7.29
N HIS A 11 -14.74 -5.14 -7.05
CA HIS A 11 -13.65 -4.71 -6.21
C HIS A 11 -13.82 -5.41 -4.87
N ASP A 12 -12.94 -6.36 -4.57
CA ASP A 12 -12.90 -7.03 -3.28
C ASP A 12 -12.69 -5.93 -2.23
N PRO A 13 -13.70 -5.64 -1.40
CA PRO A 13 -13.65 -4.54 -0.44
C PRO A 13 -12.60 -4.77 0.66
N GLU A 14 -12.02 -5.97 0.73
CA GLU A 14 -10.97 -6.35 1.67
C GLU A 14 -9.56 -6.25 1.04
N ARG A 15 -9.48 -5.95 -0.26
CA ARG A 15 -8.20 -5.87 -0.97
C ARG A 15 -7.60 -4.46 -0.89
N HIS A 16 -6.66 -4.29 0.04
CA HIS A 16 -5.80 -3.11 0.05
C HIS A 16 -4.72 -3.22 -1.02
N THR A 17 -4.61 -2.17 -1.85
CA THR A 17 -3.62 -2.10 -2.92
C THR A 17 -2.74 -0.88 -2.70
N TYR A 18 -1.42 -1.06 -2.76
CA TYR A 18 -0.47 0.04 -2.56
C TYR A 18 0.53 0.13 -3.70
N LEU A 19 0.96 1.35 -4.03
CA LEU A 19 2.16 1.63 -4.78
C LEU A 19 3.32 1.82 -3.80
N LEU A 20 4.33 0.95 -3.89
CA LEU A 20 5.59 1.09 -3.15
C LEU A 20 6.67 1.65 -4.09
N ARG A 21 7.32 2.73 -3.65
CA ARG A 21 8.53 3.27 -4.28
C ARG A 21 9.71 3.10 -3.34
N CYS A 22 10.81 2.59 -3.88
CA CYS A 22 12.08 2.43 -3.18
C CYS A 22 13.17 3.15 -3.97
N TRP A 23 13.95 4.00 -3.32
CA TRP A 23 15.09 4.65 -3.96
C TRP A 23 16.23 4.85 -2.95
N ARG A 24 17.41 5.19 -3.47
CA ARG A 24 18.53 5.64 -2.65
C ARG A 24 18.77 7.12 -2.89
N GLU A 25 19.07 7.84 -1.82
CA GLU A 25 19.49 9.24 -1.89
C GLU A 25 20.69 9.47 -0.97
N GLN A 26 21.45 10.54 -1.23
CA GLN A 26 22.55 10.92 -0.36
C GLN A 26 22.04 11.83 0.76
N VAL A 27 22.29 11.41 2.01
CA VAL A 27 22.00 12.18 3.22
C VAL A 27 23.31 12.31 3.99
N GLY A 28 23.83 13.53 4.10
CA GLY A 28 25.12 13.78 4.78
C GLY A 28 26.28 12.97 4.21
N GLY A 29 26.35 12.83 2.87
CA GLY A 29 27.40 12.09 2.17
C GLY A 29 27.29 10.57 2.24
N LYS A 30 26.25 10.02 2.88
CA LYS A 30 25.98 8.58 2.93
C LYS A 30 24.77 8.23 2.08
N TRP A 31 24.84 7.12 1.37
CA TRP A 31 23.70 6.60 0.62
C TRP A 31 22.72 5.88 1.54
N CYS A 32 21.51 6.41 1.65
CA CYS A 32 20.44 5.85 2.47
C CYS A 32 19.31 5.34 1.57
N TRP A 33 18.67 4.24 1.97
CA TRP A 33 17.43 3.79 1.36
C TRP A 33 16.25 4.65 1.84
N ARG A 34 15.29 4.86 0.96
CA ARG A 34 14.03 5.53 1.25
C ARG A 34 12.88 4.73 0.68
N PHE A 35 11.76 4.77 1.38
CA PHE A 35 10.56 4.07 1.02
C PHE A 35 9.38 5.03 1.04
N PHE A 36 8.50 4.90 0.07
CA PHE A 36 7.25 5.65 0.02
C PHE A 36 6.12 4.70 -0.36
N LEU A 37 5.06 4.73 0.44
CA LEU A 37 3.88 3.93 0.24
C LEU A 37 2.69 4.85 -0.05
N GLN A 38 1.92 4.52 -1.08
CA GLN A 38 0.69 5.22 -1.43
C GLN A 38 -0.43 4.21 -1.64
N GLU A 39 -1.57 4.42 -0.98
CA GLU A 39 -2.76 3.60 -1.19
C GLU A 39 -3.41 3.90 -2.55
N VAL A 40 -3.90 2.85 -3.22
CA VAL A 40 -4.52 2.91 -4.54
C VAL A 40 -6.04 2.74 -4.41
N GLY A 41 -6.79 3.74 -4.86
CA GLY A 41 -8.25 3.79 -4.75
C GLY A 41 -8.70 4.49 -3.46
N GLY A 42 -9.64 5.46 -3.56
CA GLY A 42 -10.15 6.25 -2.42
C GLY A 42 -9.41 7.59 -2.17
N GLN A 43 -9.61 8.19 -0.98
CA GLN A 43 -8.83 9.35 -0.48
C GLN A 43 -7.44 8.92 0.05
N GLY A 44 -6.79 7.99 -0.66
CA GLY A 44 -5.71 7.14 -0.17
C GLY A 44 -4.54 7.89 0.48
N GLY A 45 -4.08 7.35 1.61
CA GLY A 45 -2.98 7.91 2.37
C GLY A 45 -1.61 7.74 1.69
N ARG A 46 -0.65 8.56 2.13
CA ARG A 46 0.73 8.60 1.65
C ARG A 46 1.68 8.63 2.83
N TRP A 47 2.67 7.73 2.84
CA TRP A 47 3.60 7.59 3.96
C TRP A 47 5.03 7.40 3.46
N GLY A 48 5.98 8.09 4.11
CA GLY A 48 7.41 7.97 3.83
C GLY A 48 8.14 7.32 5.00
N PHE A 49 9.14 6.48 4.70
CA PHE A 49 9.93 5.75 5.69
C PHE A 49 11.43 5.85 5.39
N GLY A 50 12.23 5.93 6.45
CA GLY A 50 13.69 6.02 6.37
C GLY A 50 14.40 4.67 6.29
N ASP A 51 13.70 3.59 6.59
CA ASP A 51 14.20 2.22 6.58
C ASP A 51 13.05 1.23 6.33
N LEU A 52 13.42 -0.04 6.13
CA LEU A 52 12.49 -1.10 5.74
C LEU A 52 11.66 -1.59 6.94
N GLU A 53 12.27 -1.56 8.12
CA GLU A 53 11.69 -1.96 9.39
C GLU A 53 10.51 -1.06 9.76
N ALA A 54 10.65 0.26 9.60
CA ALA A 54 9.59 1.23 9.82
C ALA A 54 8.42 1.03 8.85
N LEU A 55 8.69 0.74 7.57
CA LEU A 55 7.66 0.40 6.58
C LEU A 55 6.87 -0.84 7.01
N PHE A 56 7.57 -1.91 7.42
CA PHE A 56 6.91 -3.13 7.86
C PHE A 56 6.13 -2.96 9.16
N ALA A 57 6.66 -2.21 10.12
CA ALA A 57 5.95 -1.89 11.36
C ALA A 57 4.65 -1.16 11.04
N PHE A 58 4.69 -0.16 10.15
CA PHE A 58 3.50 0.54 9.67
C PHE A 58 2.50 -0.43 9.02
N LEU A 59 2.92 -1.24 8.05
CA LEU A 59 2.02 -2.16 7.34
C LEU A 59 1.35 -3.15 8.29
N ARG A 60 2.08 -3.70 9.27
CA ARG A 60 1.52 -4.60 10.29
C ARG A 60 0.45 -3.90 11.10
N THR A 61 0.75 -2.73 11.67
CA THR A 61 -0.23 -1.98 12.46
C THR A 61 -1.43 -1.57 11.63
N HIS A 62 -1.20 -1.07 10.41
CA HIS A 62 -2.26 -0.55 9.54
C HIS A 62 -3.21 -1.65 9.07
N LEU A 63 -2.69 -2.81 8.67
CA LEU A 63 -3.49 -3.95 8.21
C LEU A 63 -4.12 -4.72 9.38
N SER A 64 -3.49 -4.77 10.56
CA SER A 64 -4.08 -5.39 11.76
C SER A 64 -5.16 -4.53 12.43
N ALA A 65 -5.10 -3.20 12.26
CA ALA A 65 -6.13 -2.29 12.77
C ALA A 65 -7.41 -2.32 11.91
N TRP A 66 -7.39 -2.99 10.76
CA TRP A 66 -8.58 -3.19 9.94
C TRP A 66 -9.46 -4.25 10.60
N PRO A 67 -10.68 -3.89 11.06
CA PRO A 67 -11.57 -4.89 11.62
C PRO A 67 -11.99 -5.84 10.51
N GLU A 68 -11.84 -7.14 10.75
CA GLU A 68 -12.57 -8.15 10.02
C GLU A 68 -14.06 -7.87 10.24
N ARG A 69 -14.68 -7.18 9.28
CA ARG A 69 -16.12 -6.94 9.35
C ARG A 69 -16.76 -8.29 9.12
N ARG A 70 -17.03 -8.99 10.23
CA ARG A 70 -17.97 -10.12 10.27
C ARG A 70 -19.26 -9.66 9.60
N GLY A 71 -19.44 -10.07 8.36
CA GLY A 71 -20.68 -10.04 7.60
C GLY A 71 -20.98 -11.46 7.18
#